data_AF-A0A960ZTM8-F1
#
_entry.id   AF-A0A960ZTM8-F1
#
_cell.length_a   1.000
_cell.length_b   1.000
_cell.length_c   1.000
_cell.angle_alpha   90.00
_cell.angle_beta   90.00
_cell.angle_gamma   90.00
#
_symmetry.space_group_name_H-M   'P 1'
#
loop_
_entity.id
_entity.type
_entity.pdbx_description
1 polymer ?
#
loop_
_entity_poly.entity_id
_entity_poly.type
_entity_poly.pdbx_seq_one_letter_code
_entity_poly.pdbx_strand_id
1 'polypeptide(L)'
;MKSDDQRDQLVDMLLRELVGGETPPDVRERVLDAVTKLPSRPPTYQHRAPVRRAIRPRQQSRSSGATYGLMALLATVAVAMVYLHLREIGHARTPVVTRVSGSVDRTAGALQPGESLSTGAASSAVLTYPDGTTVDLAAETTLRVSACSWIDRSKGLDLIQGRIVADVKPQTSGHPMLLSSEGANAEVVGTKLSFQHDDEGTRLEVTEGTVRFIPSAGDTVLLVKSGLFAAAGKSGVHSGAIHAAPRPAIVRFTLMNADSGEPLREAALSAGEIISLASLPTQNINIRADFEGDTPTSVRILVTRSDGKATGMAEFMSKDQTQPPFFAAGDYWAEGRPNDCRAWTPRPGRYHISAEAVYSEDRGRPLEMDFQITE
;
A
#
# COMPACT_ATOMS: atom_id res chain seq x y z
N MET A 1 29.66 56.86 26.53
CA MET A 1 29.37 55.81 25.54
C MET A 1 29.05 56.51 24.23
N LYS A 2 29.67 56.13 23.11
CA LYS A 2 29.43 56.80 21.83
C LYS A 2 28.02 56.43 21.33
N SER A 3 27.38 57.33 20.56
CA SER A 3 26.04 57.12 19.96
C SER A 3 25.93 55.77 19.22
N ASP A 4 27.03 55.36 18.60
CA ASP A 4 27.08 54.13 17.80
C ASP A 4 27.11 52.87 18.69
N ASP A 5 27.73 52.93 19.87
CA ASP A 5 27.74 51.81 20.83
C ASP A 5 26.33 51.50 21.36
N GLN A 6 25.49 52.53 21.54
CA GLN A 6 24.12 52.35 22.01
C GLN A 6 23.20 51.79 20.91
N ARG A 7 23.47 52.13 19.65
CA ARG A 7 22.72 51.62 18.50
C ARG A 7 22.99 50.14 18.29
N ASP A 8 24.25 49.72 18.35
CA ASP A 8 24.64 48.33 18.18
C ASP A 8 24.07 47.43 19.27
N GLN A 9 24.07 47.89 20.53
CA GLN A 9 23.43 47.17 21.64
C GLN A 9 21.92 46.99 21.46
N LEU A 10 21.23 47.99 20.90
CA LEU A 10 19.78 47.93 20.67
C LEU A 10 19.42 46.98 19.53
N VAL A 11 20.23 46.94 18.48
CA VAL A 11 20.07 46.00 17.36
C VAL A 11 20.31 44.56 17.84
N ASP A 12 21.35 44.33 18.64
CA ASP A 12 21.65 43.00 19.18
C ASP A 12 20.58 42.50 20.16
N MET A 13 19.99 43.40 20.94
CA MET A 13 18.89 43.07 21.85
C MET A 13 17.60 42.68 21.10
N LEU A 14 17.23 43.44 20.06
CA LEU A 14 16.04 43.16 19.24
C LEU A 14 16.19 41.89 18.41
N LEU A 15 17.39 41.61 17.89
CA LEU A 15 17.64 40.40 17.12
C LEU A 15 17.59 39.13 17.99
N ARG A 16 18.08 39.20 19.23
CA ARG A 16 17.97 38.09 20.20
C ARG A 16 16.51 37.78 20.57
N GLU A 17 15.68 38.81 20.71
CA GLU A 17 14.27 38.65 21.08
C GLU A 17 13.42 38.04 19.94
N LEU A 18 13.76 38.34 18.68
CA LEU A 18 13.03 37.86 17.50
C LEU A 18 13.46 36.49 16.99
N VAL A 19 14.72 36.10 17.17
CA VAL A 19 15.29 34.88 16.54
C VAL A 19 15.59 33.77 17.55
N GLY A 20 15.64 34.07 18.86
CA GLY A 20 15.83 33.06 19.91
C GLY A 20 17.18 32.36 19.84
N GLY A 21 18.26 33.07 20.19
CA GLY A 21 19.64 32.54 20.19
C GLY A 21 20.67 33.58 19.72
N GLU A 22 21.93 33.18 19.57
CA GLU A 22 22.95 34.04 18.96
C GLU A 22 22.72 34.16 17.45
N THR A 23 22.53 35.39 16.98
CA THR A 23 22.18 35.69 15.60
C THR A 23 23.33 35.37 14.64
N PRO A 24 23.10 34.69 13.51
CA PRO A 24 24.10 34.50 12.46
C PRO A 24 24.72 35.84 11.99
N PRO A 25 26.05 35.94 11.79
CA PRO A 25 26.74 37.20 11.52
C PRO A 25 26.23 37.96 10.29
N ASP A 26 25.77 37.21 9.29
CA ASP A 26 25.26 37.70 8.01
C ASP A 26 23.91 38.41 8.12
N VAL A 27 23.10 38.07 9.12
CA VAL A 27 21.81 38.74 9.38
C VAL A 27 22.05 40.05 10.13
N ARG A 28 22.99 40.06 11.08
CA ARG A 28 23.37 41.24 11.86
C ARG A 28 23.90 42.36 10.96
N GLU A 29 24.80 42.05 10.04
CA GLU A 29 25.34 43.07 9.12
C GLU A 29 24.27 43.68 8.21
N ARG A 30 23.33 42.87 7.71
CA ARG A 30 22.25 43.36 6.85
C ARG A 30 21.32 44.34 7.57
N VAL A 31 21.06 44.11 8.86
CA VAL A 31 20.23 45.00 9.67
C VAL A 31 20.96 46.30 10.00
N LEU A 32 22.26 46.26 10.31
CA LEU A 32 23.07 47.45 10.55
C LEU A 32 23.22 48.33 9.29
N ASP A 33 23.36 47.72 8.12
CA ASP A 33 23.39 48.42 6.82
C ASP A 33 22.04 49.08 6.49
N ALA A 34 20.92 48.42 6.83
CA ALA A 34 19.59 49.01 6.64
C ALA A 34 19.35 50.20 7.59
N VAL A 35 19.80 50.11 8.84
CA VAL A 35 19.63 51.17 9.85
C VAL A 35 20.49 52.40 9.55
N THR A 36 21.69 52.22 8.99
CA THR A 36 22.56 53.34 8.58
C THR A 36 22.03 54.09 7.36
N LYS A 37 21.18 53.47 6.54
CA LYS A 37 20.53 54.10 5.37
C LYS A 37 19.28 54.91 5.71
N LEU A 38 18.84 54.94 6.98
CA LEU A 38 17.72 55.77 7.42
C LEU A 38 18.12 57.25 7.52
N PRO A 39 17.36 58.18 6.93
CA PRO A 39 17.69 59.61 6.92
C PRO A 39 17.62 60.22 8.33
N SER A 40 18.70 60.89 8.74
CA SER A 40 18.93 61.32 10.13
C SER A 40 18.27 62.63 10.56
N ARG A 41 17.24 63.13 9.87
CA ARG A 41 16.55 64.39 10.26
C ARG A 41 15.04 64.31 10.07
N PRO A 42 14.23 64.69 11.08
CA PRO A 42 12.84 65.03 10.84
C PRO A 42 12.76 66.33 10.01
N PRO A 43 11.75 66.50 9.13
CA PRO A 43 11.62 67.72 8.34
C PRO A 43 11.30 68.92 9.25
N THR A 44 12.07 69.99 9.09
CA THR A 44 11.90 71.27 9.78
C THR A 44 10.60 71.93 9.34
N TYR A 45 9.63 72.08 10.24
CA TYR A 45 8.40 72.82 9.99
C TYR A 45 8.68 74.33 10.09
N GLN A 46 8.81 75.00 8.95
CA GLN A 46 8.93 76.47 8.94
C GLN A 46 7.57 77.11 9.16
N HIS A 47 7.42 77.80 10.29
CA HIS A 47 6.29 78.69 10.56
C HIS A 47 6.36 79.89 9.59
N ARG A 48 5.45 79.96 8.61
CA ARG A 48 5.26 81.13 7.76
C ARG A 48 4.07 81.95 8.27
N ALA A 49 4.30 83.24 8.50
CA ALA A 49 3.32 84.23 8.96
C ALA A 49 2.13 84.39 7.97
N PRO A 50 0.94 84.81 8.44
CA PRO A 50 -0.29 84.72 7.66
C PRO A 50 -0.41 85.85 6.65
N VAL A 51 -0.56 85.49 5.37
CA VAL A 51 -1.03 86.41 4.33
C VAL A 51 -2.57 86.38 4.36
N ARG A 52 -3.19 87.51 4.67
CA ARG A 52 -4.64 87.70 4.53
C ARG A 52 -5.05 87.50 3.07
N ARG A 53 -5.67 86.37 2.76
CA ARG A 53 -6.40 86.14 1.51
C ARG A 53 -7.89 86.03 1.81
N ALA A 54 -8.67 86.70 0.98
CA ALA A 54 -10.12 86.79 1.06
C ALA A 54 -10.78 85.40 1.12
N ILE A 55 -11.73 85.27 2.04
CA ILE A 55 -12.55 84.09 2.26
C ILE A 55 -13.47 83.93 1.05
N ARG A 56 -13.23 82.91 0.23
CA ARG A 56 -14.26 82.32 -0.64
C ARG A 56 -15.01 81.26 0.17
N PRO A 57 -16.34 81.15 0.06
CA PRO A 57 -17.11 80.19 0.83
C PRO A 57 -16.67 78.76 0.47
N ARG A 58 -16.20 78.05 1.48
CA ARG A 58 -15.73 76.67 1.41
C ARG A 58 -16.95 75.75 1.31
N GLN A 59 -17.17 75.20 0.12
CA GLN A 59 -18.15 74.15 -0.08
C GLN A 59 -17.68 72.91 0.72
N GLN A 60 -18.41 72.60 1.79
CA GLN A 60 -18.09 71.55 2.74
C GLN A 60 -18.44 70.20 2.10
N SER A 61 -17.46 69.58 1.44
CA SER A 61 -17.56 68.20 0.97
C SER A 61 -17.66 67.26 2.18
N ARG A 62 -18.89 66.82 2.48
CA ARG A 62 -19.17 65.66 3.34
C ARG A 62 -18.68 64.40 2.62
N SER A 63 -17.45 63.96 2.86
CA SER A 63 -16.97 62.68 2.31
C SER A 63 -15.87 62.03 3.15
N SER A 64 -16.15 61.79 4.42
CA SER A 64 -15.25 61.01 5.28
C SER A 64 -15.92 59.85 6.03
N GLY A 65 -17.19 59.55 5.73
CA GLY A 65 -17.85 58.33 6.21
C GLY A 65 -17.78 57.15 5.22
N ALA A 66 -17.74 57.46 3.91
CA ALA A 66 -17.78 56.46 2.85
C ALA A 66 -16.48 55.62 2.75
N THR A 67 -15.33 56.20 3.08
CA THR A 67 -14.04 55.50 3.03
C THR A 67 -13.89 54.47 4.14
N TYR A 68 -14.31 54.79 5.36
CA TYR A 68 -14.31 53.82 6.46
C TYR A 68 -15.35 52.71 6.24
N GLY A 69 -16.50 53.04 5.66
CA GLY A 69 -17.50 52.03 5.27
C GLY A 69 -16.96 51.04 4.22
N LEU A 70 -16.23 51.53 3.22
CA LEU A 70 -15.63 50.69 2.18
C LEU A 70 -14.51 49.78 2.73
N MET A 71 -13.65 50.31 3.61
CA MET A 71 -12.57 49.52 4.23
C MET A 71 -13.11 48.44 5.16
N ALA A 72 -14.16 48.75 5.94
CA ALA A 72 -14.82 47.76 6.79
C ALA A 72 -15.47 46.65 5.94
N LEU A 73 -16.12 47.00 4.82
CA LEU A 73 -16.71 46.04 3.89
C LEU A 73 -15.63 45.12 3.29
N LEU A 74 -14.52 45.68 2.79
CA LEU A 74 -13.41 44.90 2.22
C LEU A 74 -12.78 43.96 3.25
N ALA A 75 -12.63 44.41 4.50
CA ALA A 75 -12.14 43.55 5.59
C ALA A 75 -13.11 42.40 5.89
N THR A 76 -14.42 42.66 5.96
CA THR A 76 -15.42 41.59 6.16
C THR A 76 -15.47 40.61 5.01
N VAL A 77 -15.34 41.08 3.76
CA VAL A 77 -15.30 40.23 2.57
C VAL A 77 -14.01 39.41 2.55
N ALA A 78 -12.87 39.98 2.93
CA ALA A 78 -11.61 39.24 3.05
C ALA A 78 -11.69 38.16 4.15
N VAL A 79 -12.23 38.48 5.33
CA VAL A 79 -12.45 37.51 6.42
C VAL A 79 -13.43 36.42 5.98
N ALA A 80 -14.52 36.78 5.30
CA ALA A 80 -15.48 35.82 4.76
C ALA A 80 -14.85 34.93 3.67
N MET A 81 -14.02 35.50 2.78
CA MET A 81 -13.29 34.72 1.77
C MET A 81 -12.26 33.79 2.42
N VAL A 82 -11.51 34.24 3.42
CA VAL A 82 -10.58 33.40 4.18
C VAL A 82 -11.35 32.29 4.91
N TYR A 83 -12.49 32.61 5.53
CA TYR A 83 -13.36 31.64 6.20
C TYR A 83 -13.94 30.60 5.22
N LEU A 84 -14.44 31.04 4.06
CA LEU A 84 -14.95 30.15 3.02
C LEU A 84 -13.84 29.27 2.43
N HIS A 85 -12.66 29.83 2.19
CA HIS A 85 -11.50 29.08 1.70
C HIS A 85 -11.02 28.04 2.71
N LEU A 86 -10.97 28.38 4.00
CA LEU A 86 -10.67 27.43 5.09
C LEU A 86 -11.75 26.34 5.21
N ARG A 87 -13.03 26.65 4.97
CA ARG A 87 -14.13 25.68 4.99
C ARG A 87 -14.08 24.70 3.81
N GLU A 88 -13.78 25.20 2.61
CA GLU A 88 -13.63 24.39 1.40
C GLU A 88 -12.46 23.39 1.52
N ILE A 89 -11.38 23.82 2.19
CA ILE A 89 -10.24 22.98 2.56
C ILE A 89 -10.64 21.83 3.50
N GLY A 90 -11.55 22.06 4.45
CA GLY A 90 -12.02 21.03 5.39
C GLY A 90 -12.87 19.94 4.72
N HIS A 91 -13.68 20.30 3.73
CA HIS A 91 -14.54 19.34 3.03
C HIS A 91 -13.76 18.41 2.09
N ALA A 92 -12.74 18.91 1.38
CA ALA A 92 -11.95 18.12 0.44
C ALA A 92 -11.16 16.94 1.06
N ARG A 93 -11.05 16.89 2.38
CA ARG A 93 -10.16 15.98 3.12
C ARG A 93 -10.88 15.02 4.06
N THR A 94 -12.20 15.08 4.10
CA THR A 94 -13.01 14.18 4.92
C THR A 94 -13.62 13.11 4.03
N PRO A 95 -13.34 11.82 4.29
CA PRO A 95 -13.99 10.77 3.54
C PRO A 95 -15.45 10.63 3.99
N VAL A 96 -16.30 10.21 3.07
CA VAL A 96 -17.70 9.88 3.33
C VAL A 96 -17.87 8.37 3.20
N VAL A 97 -18.62 7.76 4.12
CA VAL A 97 -19.04 6.36 3.99
C VAL A 97 -20.09 6.28 2.88
N THR A 98 -19.77 5.62 1.77
CA THR A 98 -20.62 5.55 0.58
C THR A 98 -21.27 4.19 0.37
N ARG A 99 -20.65 3.12 0.91
CA ARG A 99 -21.20 1.76 0.86
C ARG A 99 -20.82 1.00 2.12
N VAL A 100 -21.73 0.18 2.62
CA VAL A 100 -21.50 -0.75 3.73
C VAL A 100 -22.17 -2.09 3.46
N SER A 101 -21.61 -3.15 4.02
CA SER A 101 -22.18 -4.49 4.04
C SER A 101 -21.86 -5.16 5.37
N GLY A 102 -22.82 -5.84 5.96
CA GLY A 102 -22.66 -6.50 7.27
C GLY A 102 -22.69 -5.53 8.45
N SER A 103 -21.95 -5.86 9.51
CA SER A 103 -21.87 -5.12 10.76
C SER A 103 -20.80 -4.03 10.66
N VAL A 104 -21.24 -2.77 10.57
CA VAL A 104 -20.36 -1.58 10.54
C VAL A 104 -20.88 -0.59 11.56
N ASP A 105 -20.00 0.00 12.37
CA ASP A 105 -20.37 0.94 13.44
C ASP A 105 -20.96 2.26 12.91
N ARG A 106 -20.69 2.61 11.65
CA ARG A 106 -21.29 3.75 10.95
C ARG A 106 -21.66 3.38 9.52
N THR A 107 -22.93 3.58 9.17
CA THR A 107 -23.49 3.16 7.88
C THR A 107 -23.50 4.25 6.81
N ALA A 108 -23.35 5.52 7.20
CA ALA A 108 -23.32 6.66 6.28
C ALA A 108 -22.70 7.92 6.94
N GLY A 109 -22.36 8.91 6.11
CA GLY A 109 -21.93 10.24 6.56
C GLY A 109 -20.42 10.49 6.45
N ALA A 110 -20.03 11.75 6.64
CA ALA A 110 -18.62 12.15 6.63
C ALA A 110 -17.93 11.72 7.93
N LEU A 111 -16.71 11.18 7.82
CA LEU A 111 -15.83 10.94 8.94
C LEU A 111 -14.94 12.17 9.17
N GLN A 112 -15.05 12.77 10.34
CA GLN A 112 -14.20 13.88 10.75
C GLN A 112 -12.84 13.37 11.25
N PRO A 113 -11.79 14.22 11.22
CA PRO A 113 -10.52 13.86 11.82
C PRO A 113 -10.65 13.43 13.29
N GLY A 114 -10.00 12.33 13.64
CA GLY A 114 -10.06 11.67 14.94
C GLY A 114 -11.13 10.60 15.07
N GLU A 115 -12.17 10.62 14.22
CA GLU A 115 -13.21 9.61 14.21
C GLU A 115 -12.73 8.29 13.60
N SER A 116 -13.30 7.19 14.06
CA SER A 116 -13.03 5.84 13.57
C SER A 116 -14.22 5.24 12.83
N LEU A 117 -13.92 4.22 12.04
CA LEU A 117 -14.86 3.32 11.38
C LEU A 117 -14.36 1.90 11.60
N SER A 118 -15.27 1.02 12.03
CA SER A 118 -14.98 -0.38 12.32
C SER A 118 -15.93 -1.31 11.58
N THR A 119 -15.38 -2.33 10.93
CA THR A 119 -16.11 -3.42 10.28
C THR A 119 -16.00 -4.70 11.12
N GLY A 120 -17.10 -5.46 11.24
CA GLY A 120 -17.13 -6.76 11.91
C GLY A 120 -16.70 -7.91 11.00
N ALA A 121 -16.88 -9.14 11.49
CA ALA A 121 -16.68 -10.35 10.69
C ALA A 121 -17.60 -10.35 9.45
N ALA A 122 -17.09 -10.84 8.31
CA ALA A 122 -17.79 -10.90 7.03
C ALA A 122 -18.45 -9.56 6.60
N SER A 123 -17.88 -8.43 7.03
CA SER A 123 -18.39 -7.09 6.77
C SER A 123 -17.44 -6.30 5.90
N SER A 124 -17.92 -5.23 5.25
CA SER A 124 -17.11 -4.32 4.47
C SER A 124 -17.68 -2.92 4.47
N ALA A 125 -16.82 -1.93 4.24
CA ALA A 125 -17.23 -0.54 4.08
C ALA A 125 -16.37 0.15 3.02
N VAL A 126 -16.94 1.15 2.36
CA VAL A 126 -16.24 1.95 1.36
C VAL A 126 -16.28 3.40 1.78
N LEU A 127 -15.10 3.99 1.87
CA LEU A 127 -14.88 5.42 2.05
C LEU A 127 -14.58 6.06 0.70
N THR A 128 -15.17 7.23 0.47
CA THR A 128 -14.90 8.02 -0.73
C THR A 128 -14.56 9.45 -0.35
N TYR A 129 -13.41 9.92 -0.81
CA TYR A 129 -13.00 11.32 -0.69
C TYR A 129 -13.60 12.15 -1.83
N PRO A 130 -13.75 13.48 -1.67
CA PRO A 130 -14.25 14.36 -2.73
C PRO A 130 -13.40 14.39 -4.00
N ASP A 131 -12.11 14.05 -3.90
CA ASP A 131 -11.23 13.93 -5.07
C ASP A 131 -11.41 12.61 -5.84
N GLY A 132 -12.34 11.75 -5.42
CA GLY A 132 -12.63 10.46 -6.05
C GLY A 132 -11.72 9.32 -5.58
N THR A 133 -10.84 9.54 -4.60
CA THR A 133 -10.09 8.46 -3.95
C THR A 133 -11.06 7.57 -3.18
N THR A 134 -10.95 6.26 -3.37
CA THR A 134 -11.76 5.25 -2.67
C THR A 134 -10.90 4.38 -1.78
N VAL A 135 -11.42 4.03 -0.61
CA VAL A 135 -10.77 3.11 0.34
C VAL A 135 -11.80 2.06 0.77
N ASP A 136 -11.57 0.82 0.35
CA ASP A 136 -12.36 -0.34 0.71
C ASP A 136 -11.79 -0.98 1.97
N LEU A 137 -12.57 -0.99 3.05
CA LEU A 137 -12.26 -1.68 4.29
C LEU A 137 -12.74 -3.12 4.19
N ALA A 138 -11.83 -4.07 4.42
CA ALA A 138 -12.15 -5.48 4.56
C ALA A 138 -12.91 -5.78 5.88
N ALA A 139 -13.19 -7.06 6.13
CA ALA A 139 -13.73 -7.50 7.41
C ALA A 139 -12.71 -7.29 8.54
N GLU A 140 -13.21 -7.10 9.76
CA GLU A 140 -12.39 -6.95 10.97
C GLU A 140 -11.36 -5.81 10.87
N THR A 141 -11.74 -4.73 10.20
CA THR A 141 -10.90 -3.56 9.98
C THR A 141 -11.34 -2.42 10.87
N THR A 142 -10.40 -1.83 11.62
CA THR A 142 -10.60 -0.58 12.35
C THR A 142 -9.65 0.47 11.82
N LEU A 143 -10.24 1.57 11.36
CA LEU A 143 -9.55 2.69 10.73
C LEU A 143 -9.92 3.98 11.45
N ARG A 144 -8.99 4.92 11.56
CA ARG A 144 -9.24 6.29 12.05
C ARG A 144 -8.84 7.30 11.00
N VAL A 145 -9.61 8.38 10.87
CA VAL A 145 -9.22 9.51 10.01
C VAL A 145 -8.18 10.34 10.76
N SER A 146 -6.98 10.49 10.19
CA SER A 146 -5.90 11.24 10.84
C SER A 146 -6.21 12.74 10.85
N ALA A 147 -5.77 13.43 11.90
CA ALA A 147 -5.79 14.89 11.94
C ALA A 147 -4.69 15.46 11.06
N CYS A 148 -5.08 16.17 10.00
CA CYS A 148 -4.13 16.87 9.15
C CYS A 148 -3.97 18.31 9.63
N SER A 149 -2.74 18.81 9.63
CA SER A 149 -2.45 20.20 9.98
C SER A 149 -3.02 21.17 8.93
N TRP A 150 -3.28 22.42 9.32
CA TRP A 150 -3.67 23.46 8.36
C TRP A 150 -2.55 23.80 7.36
N ILE A 151 -1.29 23.48 7.72
CA ILE A 151 -0.10 23.63 6.85
C ILE A 151 0.07 22.40 5.95
N ASP A 152 -0.07 21.21 6.52
CA ASP A 152 0.06 19.95 5.78
C ASP A 152 -1.27 19.60 5.10
N ARG A 153 -1.33 19.83 3.80
CA ARG A 153 -2.56 19.61 3.02
C ARG A 153 -2.81 18.15 2.66
N SER A 154 -1.93 17.25 3.11
CA SER A 154 -2.09 15.81 2.98
C SER A 154 -3.38 15.36 3.67
N LYS A 155 -3.98 14.28 3.15
CA LYS A 155 -5.09 13.57 3.82
C LYS A 155 -4.54 12.28 4.41
N GLY A 156 -4.99 11.92 5.61
CA GLY A 156 -4.41 10.81 6.37
C GLY A 156 -5.44 9.80 6.84
N LEU A 157 -5.03 8.53 6.90
CA LEU A 157 -5.76 7.46 7.58
C LEU A 157 -4.79 6.66 8.46
N ASP A 158 -5.21 6.39 9.70
CA ASP A 158 -4.51 5.52 10.63
C ASP A 158 -5.23 4.17 10.68
N LEU A 159 -4.60 3.13 10.13
CA LEU A 159 -5.06 1.74 10.21
C LEU A 159 -4.64 1.16 11.56
N ILE A 160 -5.63 0.93 12.42
CA ILE A 160 -5.42 0.37 13.77
C ILE A 160 -5.33 -1.16 13.69
N GLN A 161 -6.15 -1.79 12.84
CA GLN A 161 -6.12 -3.23 12.57
C GLN A 161 -6.87 -3.54 11.28
N GLY A 162 -6.51 -4.64 10.63
CA GLY A 162 -7.21 -5.22 9.50
C GLY A 162 -6.57 -4.85 8.17
N ARG A 163 -7.39 -4.74 7.13
CA ARG A 163 -6.92 -4.51 5.75
C ARG A 163 -7.78 -3.49 5.03
N ILE A 164 -7.10 -2.62 4.27
CA ILE A 164 -7.72 -1.71 3.33
C ILE A 164 -7.15 -1.89 1.92
N VAL A 165 -7.98 -1.65 0.92
CA VAL A 165 -7.58 -1.49 -0.49
C VAL A 165 -7.90 -0.07 -0.90
N ALA A 166 -6.92 0.65 -1.43
CA ALA A 166 -7.08 2.06 -1.79
C ALA A 166 -6.80 2.29 -3.29
N ASP A 167 -7.71 2.95 -3.98
CA ASP A 167 -7.48 3.59 -5.28
C ASP A 167 -7.33 5.10 -5.01
N VAL A 168 -6.09 5.52 -4.83
CA VAL A 168 -5.74 6.89 -4.53
C VAL A 168 -5.60 7.66 -5.83
N LYS A 169 -6.43 8.69 -6.02
CA LYS A 169 -6.29 9.59 -7.16
C LYS A 169 -5.00 10.41 -7.06
N PRO A 170 -4.42 10.88 -8.17
CA PRO A 170 -3.21 11.69 -8.15
C PRO A 170 -3.33 12.85 -7.16
N GLN A 171 -2.41 12.90 -6.20
CA GLN A 171 -2.38 13.93 -5.17
C GLN A 171 -1.50 15.10 -5.59
N THR A 172 -1.72 16.27 -4.99
CA THR A 172 -0.92 17.46 -5.32
C THR A 172 0.52 17.27 -4.85
N SER A 173 1.49 17.76 -5.63
CA SER A 173 2.91 17.68 -5.26
C SER A 173 3.15 18.27 -3.87
N GLY A 174 3.87 17.53 -3.02
CA GLY A 174 4.13 17.91 -1.62
C GLY A 174 2.99 17.62 -0.64
N HIS A 175 1.89 17.05 -1.10
CA HIS A 175 0.71 16.72 -0.29
C HIS A 175 0.22 15.30 -0.59
N PRO A 176 1.02 14.26 -0.31
CA PRO A 176 0.62 12.88 -0.53
C PRO A 176 -0.59 12.49 0.33
N MET A 177 -1.23 11.38 0.02
CA MET A 177 -2.07 10.71 1.00
C MET A 177 -1.18 9.93 1.97
N LEU A 178 -1.44 10.04 3.27
CA LEU A 178 -0.70 9.34 4.32
C LEU A 178 -1.52 8.16 4.81
N LEU A 179 -0.92 6.97 4.79
CA LEU A 179 -1.46 5.79 5.45
C LEU A 179 -0.51 5.40 6.58
N SER A 180 -1.03 5.30 7.80
CA SER A 180 -0.24 5.04 8.99
C SER A 180 -0.76 3.82 9.72
N SER A 181 0.12 3.18 10.47
CA SER A 181 -0.16 2.03 11.35
C SER A 181 0.89 2.03 12.46
N GLU A 182 0.79 1.13 13.44
CA GLU A 182 1.84 1.00 14.45
C GLU A 182 3.19 0.60 13.82
N GLY A 183 3.17 -0.27 12.80
CA GLY A 183 4.38 -0.83 12.20
C GLY A 183 5.05 0.03 11.12
N ALA A 184 4.31 0.92 10.43
CA ALA A 184 4.87 1.76 9.37
C ALA A 184 3.94 2.92 8.93
N ASN A 185 4.56 3.89 8.23
CA ASN A 185 3.90 4.94 7.47
C ASN A 185 4.10 4.73 5.95
N ALA A 186 3.15 5.18 5.16
CA ALA A 186 3.21 5.16 3.70
C ALA A 186 2.74 6.49 3.10
N GLU A 187 3.57 7.08 2.24
CA GLU A 187 3.25 8.27 1.45
C GLU A 187 2.84 7.85 0.04
N VAL A 188 1.60 8.16 -0.33
CA VAL A 188 0.94 7.65 -1.54
C VAL A 188 0.61 8.80 -2.48
N VAL A 189 1.06 8.69 -3.73
CA VAL A 189 0.80 9.68 -4.80
C VAL A 189 0.23 8.95 -6.00
N GLY A 190 -1.11 8.89 -6.13
CA GLY A 190 -1.74 8.31 -7.32
C GLY A 190 -1.44 6.82 -7.49
N THR A 191 -2.04 5.94 -6.69
CA THR A 191 -1.60 4.54 -6.59
C THR A 191 -2.79 3.65 -6.26
N LYS A 192 -2.78 2.42 -6.78
CA LYS A 192 -3.62 1.32 -6.27
C LYS A 192 -2.80 0.39 -5.41
N LEU A 193 -3.23 0.21 -4.17
CA LEU A 193 -2.48 -0.54 -3.16
C LEU A 193 -3.40 -1.28 -2.20
N SER A 194 -2.83 -2.25 -1.49
CA SER A 194 -3.39 -2.88 -0.31
C SER A 194 -2.49 -2.55 0.89
N PHE A 195 -3.08 -2.14 2.01
CA PHE A 195 -2.39 -1.85 3.26
C PHE A 195 -3.04 -2.65 4.39
N GLN A 196 -2.25 -3.47 5.06
CA GLN A 196 -2.69 -4.37 6.12
C GLN A 196 -1.87 -4.13 7.39
N HIS A 197 -2.53 -4.22 8.53
CA HIS A 197 -1.89 -4.21 9.84
C HIS A 197 -2.55 -5.21 10.78
N ASP A 198 -1.75 -6.07 11.37
CA ASP A 198 -2.17 -7.09 12.33
C ASP A 198 -1.05 -7.36 13.36
N ASP A 199 -1.19 -8.44 14.12
CA ASP A 199 -0.22 -8.83 15.15
C ASP A 199 1.17 -9.18 14.60
N GLU A 200 1.31 -9.52 13.31
CA GLU A 200 2.62 -9.80 12.71
C GLU A 200 3.34 -8.50 12.34
N GLY A 201 2.58 -7.49 11.92
CA GLY A 201 3.07 -6.15 11.60
C GLY A 201 2.27 -5.48 10.49
N THR A 202 2.92 -4.56 9.79
CA THR A 202 2.34 -3.81 8.68
C THR A 202 2.85 -4.33 7.34
N ARG A 203 1.95 -4.58 6.39
CA ARG A 203 2.27 -4.99 5.03
C ARG A 203 1.60 -4.05 4.02
N LEU A 204 2.41 -3.54 3.08
CA LEU A 204 1.99 -2.74 1.95
C LEU A 204 2.25 -3.53 0.66
N GLU A 205 1.24 -3.63 -0.19
CA GLU A 205 1.33 -4.20 -1.54
C GLU A 205 0.87 -3.17 -2.56
N VAL A 206 1.68 -2.92 -3.60
CA VAL A 206 1.36 -1.92 -4.64
C VAL A 206 1.02 -2.62 -5.96
N THR A 207 -0.21 -2.44 -6.43
CA THR A 207 -0.66 -3.00 -7.72
C THR A 207 -0.42 -2.02 -8.87
N GLU A 208 -0.60 -0.73 -8.66
CA GLU A 208 -0.34 0.32 -9.67
C GLU A 208 0.32 1.53 -9.01
N GLY A 209 1.34 2.12 -9.64
CA GLY A 209 2.02 3.32 -9.14
C GLY A 209 3.24 3.02 -8.26
N THR A 210 3.52 3.90 -7.31
CA THR A 210 4.69 3.80 -6.43
C THR A 210 4.41 4.48 -5.10
N VAL A 211 4.84 3.85 -4.01
CA VAL A 211 4.61 4.32 -2.64
C VAL A 211 5.94 4.40 -1.90
N ARG A 212 6.12 5.44 -1.09
CA ARG A 212 7.23 5.51 -0.13
C ARG A 212 6.78 4.90 1.18
N PHE A 213 7.38 3.78 1.57
CA PHE A 213 7.10 3.04 2.79
C PHE A 213 8.21 3.29 3.83
N ILE A 214 7.81 3.63 5.04
CA ILE A 214 8.69 4.08 6.12
C ILE A 214 8.37 3.23 7.35
N PRO A 215 9.15 2.18 7.65
CA PRO A 215 8.98 1.36 8.85
C PRO A 215 9.10 2.19 10.13
N SER A 216 8.29 1.91 11.15
CA SER A 216 8.39 2.59 12.45
C SER A 216 9.67 2.22 13.21
N ALA A 217 10.19 1.01 13.00
CA ALA A 217 11.34 0.46 13.70
C ALA A 217 12.71 0.72 13.00
N GLY A 218 12.77 1.56 11.97
CA GLY A 218 14.04 1.84 11.29
C GLY A 218 14.04 3.07 10.40
N ASP A 219 15.24 3.60 10.11
CA ASP A 219 15.44 4.83 9.34
C ASP A 219 15.41 4.60 7.81
N THR A 220 15.07 3.39 7.36
CA THR A 220 15.15 3.03 5.94
C THR A 220 13.83 3.32 5.23
N VAL A 221 13.86 4.26 4.29
CA VAL A 221 12.73 4.49 3.38
C VAL A 221 12.79 3.50 2.20
N LEU A 222 11.73 2.73 2.01
CA LEU A 222 11.57 1.77 0.92
C LEU A 222 10.65 2.35 -0.16
N LEU A 223 11.10 2.31 -1.41
CA LEU A 223 10.27 2.69 -2.56
C LEU A 223 9.61 1.45 -3.14
N VAL A 224 8.32 1.28 -2.90
CA VAL A 224 7.53 0.11 -3.32
C VAL A 224 6.83 0.42 -4.62
N LYS A 225 7.24 -0.23 -5.70
CA LYS A 225 6.67 -0.06 -7.05
C LYS A 225 5.54 -1.06 -7.28
N SER A 226 4.75 -0.83 -8.32
CA SER A 226 3.79 -1.82 -8.86
C SER A 226 4.42 -3.21 -8.95
N GLY A 227 3.67 -4.21 -8.48
CA GLY A 227 4.11 -5.61 -8.40
C GLY A 227 4.98 -5.94 -7.19
N LEU A 228 5.29 -4.98 -6.31
CA LEU A 228 6.12 -5.19 -5.12
C LEU A 228 5.35 -4.99 -3.82
N PHE A 229 5.87 -5.60 -2.75
CA PHE A 229 5.45 -5.39 -1.39
C PHE A 229 6.60 -4.92 -0.50
N ALA A 230 6.25 -4.27 0.61
CA ALA A 230 7.11 -4.08 1.76
C ALA A 230 6.34 -4.42 3.03
N ALA A 231 7.03 -4.99 4.01
CA ALA A 231 6.47 -5.30 5.30
C ALA A 231 7.44 -4.98 6.43
N ALA A 232 6.90 -4.52 7.55
CA ALA A 232 7.63 -4.19 8.76
C ALA A 232 6.86 -4.74 9.96
N GLY A 233 7.53 -5.55 10.78
CA GLY A 233 6.87 -6.23 11.89
C GLY A 233 7.85 -7.00 12.77
N LYS A 234 7.34 -8.00 13.49
CA LYS A 234 8.12 -8.83 14.43
C LYS A 234 9.32 -9.53 13.79
N SER A 235 9.21 -9.90 12.51
CA SER A 235 10.29 -10.52 11.72
C SER A 235 11.26 -9.52 11.10
N GLY A 236 11.14 -8.23 11.44
CA GLY A 236 11.94 -7.15 10.87
C GLY A 236 11.33 -6.55 9.60
N VAL A 237 12.16 -5.82 8.86
CA VAL A 237 11.79 -5.12 7.62
C VAL A 237 12.20 -5.97 6.41
N HIS A 238 11.25 -6.24 5.51
CA HIS A 238 11.49 -7.01 4.30
C HIS A 238 10.65 -6.48 3.12
N SER A 239 11.13 -6.70 1.90
CA SER A 239 10.43 -6.31 0.66
C SER A 239 10.68 -7.33 -0.43
N GLY A 240 9.77 -7.41 -1.41
CA GLY A 240 9.82 -8.41 -2.48
C GLY A 240 8.73 -8.22 -3.52
N ALA A 241 8.56 -9.19 -4.43
CA ALA A 241 7.44 -9.20 -5.37
C ALA A 241 6.14 -9.62 -4.66
N ILE A 242 5.00 -9.04 -5.03
CA ILE A 242 3.68 -9.50 -4.56
C ILE A 242 3.47 -10.88 -5.15
N HIS A 243 3.85 -11.90 -4.40
CA HIS A 243 3.45 -13.27 -4.68
C HIS A 243 1.96 -13.35 -4.31
N ALA A 244 1.11 -13.55 -5.31
CA ALA A 244 -0.30 -13.83 -5.06
C ALA A 244 -0.40 -14.97 -4.03
N ALA A 245 -1.35 -14.88 -3.09
CA ALA A 245 -1.60 -15.89 -2.07
C ALA A 245 -1.44 -17.31 -2.65
N PRO A 246 -0.84 -18.26 -1.91
CA PRO A 246 -0.47 -19.58 -2.42
C PRO A 246 -1.66 -20.19 -3.14
N ARG A 247 -1.57 -20.19 -4.48
CA ARG A 247 -2.55 -20.80 -5.37
C ARG A 247 -2.49 -22.31 -5.11
N PRO A 248 -3.61 -23.03 -5.30
CA PRO A 248 -3.64 -24.46 -5.06
C PRO A 248 -2.42 -25.16 -5.66
N ALA A 249 -1.72 -25.87 -4.80
CA ALA A 249 -0.62 -26.73 -5.18
C ALA A 249 -1.20 -28.05 -5.71
N ILE A 250 -0.31 -29.02 -5.88
CA ILE A 250 -0.75 -30.42 -5.97
C ILE A 250 -1.34 -30.80 -4.62
N VAL A 251 -2.60 -31.26 -4.61
CA VAL A 251 -3.34 -31.58 -3.38
C VAL A 251 -3.32 -33.07 -3.06
N ARG A 252 -3.21 -33.94 -4.08
CA ARG A 252 -3.12 -35.39 -3.90
C ARG A 252 -2.52 -36.10 -5.10
N PHE A 253 -2.13 -37.35 -4.88
CA PHE A 253 -1.79 -38.29 -5.93
C PHE A 253 -2.89 -39.34 -6.07
N THR A 254 -3.32 -39.60 -7.30
CA THR A 254 -4.33 -40.61 -7.62
C THR A 254 -3.69 -41.73 -8.44
N LEU A 255 -3.92 -42.97 -8.02
CA LEU A 255 -3.44 -44.16 -8.73
C LEU A 255 -4.36 -44.45 -9.92
N MET A 256 -3.79 -44.58 -11.11
CA MET A 256 -4.53 -44.65 -12.38
C MET A 256 -4.31 -45.99 -13.06
N ASN A 257 -5.36 -46.51 -13.70
CA ASN A 257 -5.29 -47.66 -14.58
C ASN A 257 -4.93 -47.14 -15.98
N ALA A 258 -3.71 -47.40 -16.45
CA ALA A 258 -3.25 -46.88 -17.73
C ALA A 258 -3.88 -47.57 -18.94
N ASP A 259 -4.49 -48.76 -18.77
CA ASP A 259 -5.21 -49.43 -19.86
C ASP A 259 -6.60 -48.83 -20.11
N SER A 260 -7.22 -48.25 -19.06
CA SER A 260 -8.58 -47.69 -19.13
C SER A 260 -8.64 -46.17 -19.06
N GLY A 261 -7.59 -45.51 -18.57
CA GLY A 261 -7.57 -44.07 -18.28
C GLY A 261 -8.27 -43.66 -16.99
N GLU A 262 -8.91 -44.59 -16.28
CA GLU A 262 -9.70 -44.32 -15.07
C GLU A 262 -8.89 -44.51 -13.78
N PRO A 263 -9.27 -43.85 -12.66
CA PRO A 263 -8.70 -44.13 -11.35
C PRO A 263 -8.86 -45.61 -10.97
N LEU A 264 -7.79 -46.21 -10.42
CA LEU A 264 -7.86 -47.58 -9.88
C LEU A 264 -8.75 -47.67 -8.62
N ARG A 265 -8.98 -46.53 -7.97
CA ARG A 265 -9.82 -46.37 -6.77
C ARG A 265 -10.05 -44.88 -6.50
N GLU A 266 -11.10 -44.59 -5.73
CA GLU A 266 -11.46 -43.22 -5.32
C GLU A 266 -10.46 -42.59 -4.34
N ALA A 267 -9.87 -43.41 -3.46
CA ALA A 267 -8.96 -42.94 -2.43
C ALA A 267 -7.59 -42.55 -2.99
N ALA A 268 -7.10 -41.38 -2.59
CA ALA A 268 -5.75 -40.92 -2.89
C ALA A 268 -4.68 -41.87 -2.35
N LEU A 269 -3.48 -41.82 -2.94
CA LEU A 269 -2.29 -42.45 -2.37
C LEU A 269 -1.96 -41.83 -1.01
N SER A 270 -1.57 -42.68 -0.07
CA SER A 270 -1.13 -42.25 1.27
C SER A 270 0.38 -42.41 1.43
N ALA A 271 1.00 -41.57 2.26
CA ALA A 271 2.41 -41.71 2.58
C ALA A 271 2.68 -43.04 3.30
N GLY A 272 3.71 -43.77 2.85
CA GLY A 272 4.08 -45.09 3.32
C GLY A 272 3.20 -46.24 2.78
N GLU A 273 2.28 -45.97 1.85
CA GLU A 273 1.38 -46.99 1.34
C GLU A 273 2.12 -48.13 0.61
N ILE A 274 1.62 -49.36 0.77
CA ILE A 274 2.09 -50.55 0.05
C ILE A 274 1.09 -50.89 -1.06
N ILE A 275 1.52 -50.82 -2.31
CA ILE A 275 0.76 -51.13 -3.51
C ILE A 275 1.20 -52.50 -4.02
N SER A 276 0.32 -53.51 -3.94
CA SER A 276 0.56 -54.83 -4.53
C SER A 276 0.01 -54.88 -5.95
N LEU A 277 0.89 -55.10 -6.93
CA LEU A 277 0.51 -55.13 -8.34
C LEU A 277 -0.40 -56.32 -8.67
N ALA A 278 -0.21 -57.49 -8.05
CA ALA A 278 -1.07 -58.66 -8.21
C ALA A 278 -2.51 -58.45 -7.70
N SER A 279 -2.72 -57.48 -6.81
CA SER A 279 -4.05 -57.14 -6.31
C SER A 279 -4.80 -56.16 -7.20
N LEU A 280 -4.11 -55.51 -8.16
CA LEU A 280 -4.69 -54.55 -9.06
C LEU A 280 -5.25 -55.26 -10.32
N PRO A 281 -6.30 -54.70 -10.96
CA PRO A 281 -6.85 -55.22 -12.21
C PRO A 281 -5.86 -55.10 -13.40
N THR A 282 -4.76 -54.37 -13.25
CA THR A 282 -3.70 -54.25 -14.24
C THR A 282 -2.34 -54.00 -13.57
N GLN A 283 -1.27 -54.35 -14.28
CA GLN A 283 0.11 -53.95 -13.94
C GLN A 283 0.56 -52.70 -14.69
N ASN A 284 -0.25 -52.21 -15.64
CA ASN A 284 -0.03 -50.96 -16.35
C ASN A 284 -0.70 -49.82 -15.57
N ILE A 285 0.06 -49.19 -14.70
CA ILE A 285 -0.45 -48.13 -13.83
C ILE A 285 0.13 -46.77 -14.24
N ASN A 286 -0.37 -45.70 -13.63
CA ASN A 286 0.30 -44.40 -13.59
C ASN A 286 -0.12 -43.67 -12.31
N ILE A 287 0.49 -42.52 -12.03
CA ILE A 287 0.12 -41.66 -10.92
C ILE A 287 -0.22 -40.29 -11.48
N ARG A 288 -1.44 -39.82 -11.21
CA ARG A 288 -1.90 -38.46 -11.56
C ARG A 288 -1.66 -37.52 -10.38
N ALA A 289 -1.08 -36.35 -10.66
CA ALA A 289 -0.99 -35.25 -9.71
C ALA A 289 -2.26 -34.39 -9.85
N ASP A 290 -3.13 -34.44 -8.84
CA ASP A 290 -4.35 -33.66 -8.82
C ASP A 290 -4.08 -32.28 -8.20
N PHE A 291 -4.62 -31.25 -8.82
CA PHE A 291 -4.60 -29.86 -8.34
C PHE A 291 -6.03 -29.37 -8.12
N GLU A 292 -6.19 -28.33 -7.33
CA GLU A 292 -7.46 -27.60 -7.19
C GLU A 292 -7.33 -26.20 -7.79
N GLY A 293 -8.42 -25.43 -7.94
CA GLY A 293 -8.42 -24.06 -8.47
C GLY A 293 -7.84 -23.87 -9.88
N ASP A 294 -7.00 -22.84 -10.06
CA ASP A 294 -6.46 -22.46 -11.38
C ASP A 294 -5.54 -23.55 -11.95
N THR A 295 -5.64 -23.81 -13.26
CA THR A 295 -4.80 -24.80 -13.93
C THR A 295 -3.33 -24.34 -13.99
N PRO A 296 -2.37 -25.14 -13.48
CA PRO A 296 -0.95 -24.88 -13.63
C PRO A 296 -0.53 -24.79 -15.11
N THR A 297 0.45 -23.93 -15.41
CA THR A 297 1.08 -23.89 -16.74
C THR A 297 1.86 -25.17 -17.00
N SER A 298 2.50 -25.71 -15.95
CA SER A 298 3.05 -27.05 -15.96
C SER A 298 3.12 -27.63 -14.56
N VAL A 299 3.29 -28.94 -14.44
CA VAL A 299 3.59 -29.61 -13.16
C VAL A 299 4.90 -30.36 -13.31
N ARG A 300 5.84 -30.08 -12.42
CA ARG A 300 7.09 -30.83 -12.33
C ARG A 300 6.86 -32.08 -11.50
N ILE A 301 6.92 -33.27 -12.10
CA ILE A 301 6.76 -34.53 -11.38
C ILE A 301 8.07 -35.31 -11.41
N LEU A 302 8.55 -35.72 -10.23
CA LEU A 302 9.73 -36.53 -10.08
C LEU A 302 9.38 -37.80 -9.30
N VAL A 303 9.66 -38.95 -9.90
CA VAL A 303 9.60 -40.26 -9.22
C VAL A 303 11.00 -40.83 -9.15
N THR A 304 11.44 -41.23 -7.97
CA THR A 304 12.74 -41.89 -7.75
C THR A 304 12.56 -43.16 -6.93
N ARG A 305 13.50 -44.09 -7.07
CA ARG A 305 13.57 -45.28 -6.21
C ARG A 305 14.63 -45.08 -5.13
N SER A 306 14.34 -45.54 -3.92
CA SER A 306 15.27 -45.43 -2.79
C SER A 306 16.55 -46.24 -3.00
N ASP A 307 16.55 -47.26 -3.87
CA ASP A 307 17.73 -48.06 -4.22
C ASP A 307 18.56 -47.47 -5.37
N GLY A 308 18.19 -46.29 -5.88
CA GLY A 308 18.88 -45.60 -6.97
C GLY A 308 18.74 -46.26 -8.34
N LYS A 309 17.96 -47.35 -8.47
CA LYS A 309 17.73 -48.01 -9.75
C LYS A 309 16.69 -47.26 -10.58
N ALA A 310 16.64 -47.58 -11.87
CA ALA A 310 15.62 -47.06 -12.77
C ALA A 310 14.19 -47.40 -12.25
N THR A 311 13.30 -46.41 -12.35
CA THR A 311 11.89 -46.52 -11.94
C THR A 311 11.08 -47.41 -12.89
N GLY A 312 11.57 -47.61 -14.11
CA GLY A 312 10.82 -48.21 -15.22
C GLY A 312 10.10 -47.18 -16.11
N MET A 313 10.18 -45.89 -15.78
CA MET A 313 9.69 -44.80 -16.63
C MET A 313 10.75 -44.44 -17.69
N ALA A 314 10.31 -43.94 -18.85
CA ALA A 314 11.22 -43.51 -19.91
C ALA A 314 12.02 -42.26 -19.50
N GLU A 315 13.34 -42.29 -19.70
CA GLU A 315 14.27 -41.23 -19.25
C GLU A 315 14.08 -39.87 -19.94
N PHE A 316 13.47 -39.84 -21.12
CA PHE A 316 13.25 -38.64 -21.94
C PHE A 316 11.97 -37.86 -21.62
N MET A 317 11.19 -38.30 -20.64
CA MET A 317 9.96 -37.59 -20.26
C MET A 317 10.34 -36.25 -19.65
N SER A 318 9.81 -35.16 -20.22
CA SER A 318 10.00 -33.83 -19.65
C SER A 318 9.53 -33.86 -18.21
N LYS A 319 10.44 -33.53 -17.28
CA LYS A 319 10.11 -33.44 -15.85
C LYS A 319 8.93 -32.49 -15.62
N ASP A 320 8.73 -31.54 -16.53
CA ASP A 320 7.62 -30.62 -16.57
C ASP A 320 6.52 -31.13 -17.52
N GLN A 321 5.34 -31.43 -16.97
CA GLN A 321 4.13 -31.81 -17.68
C GLN A 321 3.34 -30.55 -18.01
N THR A 322 3.12 -30.23 -19.28
CA THR A 322 2.58 -28.91 -19.71
C THR A 322 1.09 -28.92 -20.05
N GLN A 323 0.44 -30.09 -19.98
CA GLN A 323 -0.97 -30.24 -20.29
C GLN A 323 -1.65 -31.12 -19.24
N PRO A 324 -2.82 -30.72 -18.73
CA PRO A 324 -3.60 -31.55 -17.84
C PRO A 324 -4.33 -32.65 -18.64
N PRO A 325 -4.62 -33.81 -18.04
CA PRO A 325 -4.21 -34.23 -16.69
C PRO A 325 -2.70 -34.50 -16.56
N PHE A 326 -2.13 -34.16 -15.41
CA PHE A 326 -0.69 -34.28 -15.18
C PHE A 326 -0.32 -35.66 -14.63
N PHE A 327 0.33 -36.50 -15.44
CA PHE A 327 0.73 -37.86 -15.07
C PHE A 327 2.24 -38.01 -14.88
N ALA A 328 2.65 -38.82 -13.92
CA ALA A 328 4.06 -39.07 -13.61
C ALA A 328 4.82 -39.73 -14.78
N ALA A 329 4.19 -40.68 -15.48
CA ALA A 329 4.73 -41.27 -16.71
C ALA A 329 4.28 -40.55 -17.98
N GLY A 330 3.61 -39.39 -17.85
CA GLY A 330 3.00 -38.60 -18.93
C GLY A 330 1.78 -39.26 -19.58
N ASP A 331 1.37 -38.69 -20.71
CA ASP A 331 0.25 -39.14 -21.56
C ASP A 331 0.70 -39.41 -23.01
N TYR A 332 -0.23 -39.83 -23.86
CA TYR A 332 0.00 -40.06 -25.29
C TYR A 332 -0.31 -38.84 -26.17
N TRP A 333 0.00 -37.62 -25.71
CA TRP A 333 -0.35 -36.41 -26.47
C TRP A 333 0.19 -36.40 -27.91
N ALA A 334 1.38 -36.96 -28.13
CA ALA A 334 2.00 -37.07 -29.45
C ALA A 334 1.20 -37.92 -30.45
N GLU A 335 0.31 -38.79 -29.98
CA GLU A 335 -0.54 -39.64 -30.81
C GLU A 335 -1.94 -39.02 -31.05
N GLY A 336 -2.17 -37.79 -30.60
CA GLY A 336 -3.44 -37.08 -30.76
C GLY A 336 -4.58 -37.67 -29.91
N ARG A 337 -4.24 -38.42 -28.86
CA ARG A 337 -5.19 -38.97 -27.87
C ARG A 337 -5.10 -38.15 -26.58
N PRO A 338 -5.77 -36.99 -26.50
CA PRO A 338 -5.76 -36.17 -25.30
C PRO A 338 -6.31 -36.98 -24.12
N ASN A 339 -5.63 -36.92 -22.97
CA ASN A 339 -5.99 -37.59 -21.71
C ASN A 339 -5.73 -39.11 -21.65
N ASP A 340 -5.03 -39.71 -22.61
CA ASP A 340 -4.72 -41.14 -22.56
C ASP A 340 -3.52 -41.41 -21.64
N CYS A 341 -3.74 -42.17 -20.58
CA CYS A 341 -2.79 -42.36 -19.50
C CYS A 341 -1.64 -43.29 -19.94
N ARG A 342 -0.40 -42.80 -19.96
CA ARG A 342 0.73 -43.65 -20.40
C ARG A 342 1.01 -44.76 -19.39
N ALA A 343 1.22 -45.98 -19.89
CA ALA A 343 1.51 -47.12 -19.03
C ALA A 343 2.90 -47.00 -18.37
N TRP A 344 2.93 -47.21 -17.06
CA TRP A 344 4.11 -47.47 -16.26
C TRP A 344 3.95 -48.81 -15.55
N THR A 345 4.89 -49.71 -15.81
CA THR A 345 4.98 -51.01 -15.14
C THR A 345 6.11 -50.94 -14.12
N PRO A 346 5.85 -50.50 -12.88
CA PRO A 346 6.90 -50.39 -11.88
C PRO A 346 7.50 -51.74 -11.51
N ARG A 347 8.75 -51.70 -11.06
CA ARG A 347 9.37 -52.87 -10.41
C ARG A 347 9.09 -52.81 -8.90
N PRO A 348 9.08 -53.96 -8.20
CA PRO A 348 9.02 -53.95 -6.75
C PRO A 348 10.15 -53.11 -6.13
N GLY A 349 9.82 -52.36 -5.06
CA GLY A 349 10.75 -51.46 -4.39
C GLY A 349 10.07 -50.31 -3.65
N ARG A 350 10.90 -49.48 -3.01
CA ARG A 350 10.47 -48.23 -2.37
C ARG A 350 10.68 -47.06 -3.31
N TYR A 351 9.70 -46.18 -3.34
CA TYR A 351 9.61 -45.05 -4.25
C TYR A 351 9.34 -43.76 -3.47
N HIS A 352 9.89 -42.67 -3.98
CA HIS A 352 9.59 -41.31 -3.57
C HIS A 352 9.00 -40.57 -4.76
N ILE A 353 7.88 -39.88 -4.58
CA ILE A 353 7.29 -38.99 -5.58
C ILE A 353 7.21 -37.57 -5.03
N SER A 354 7.61 -36.60 -5.84
CA SER A 354 7.38 -35.18 -5.61
C SER A 354 6.70 -34.54 -6.82
N ALA A 355 5.76 -33.63 -6.57
CA ALA A 355 5.11 -32.85 -7.61
C ALA A 355 4.99 -31.38 -7.23
N GLU A 356 5.49 -30.50 -8.09
CA GLU A 356 5.54 -29.05 -7.90
C GLU A 356 4.76 -28.38 -9.04
N ALA A 357 3.68 -27.66 -8.70
CA ALA A 357 2.92 -26.89 -9.69
C ALA A 357 3.73 -25.64 -10.11
N VAL A 358 3.78 -25.36 -11.40
CA VAL A 358 4.47 -24.20 -11.98
C VAL A 358 3.44 -23.32 -12.69
N TYR A 359 3.44 -22.05 -12.32
CA TYR A 359 2.63 -21.00 -12.93
C TYR A 359 3.54 -20.02 -13.70
N SER A 360 2.95 -19.12 -14.48
CA SER A 360 3.70 -18.16 -15.31
C SER A 360 4.72 -17.31 -14.52
N GLU A 361 4.46 -17.05 -13.24
CA GLU A 361 5.23 -16.10 -12.43
C GLU A 361 5.64 -16.66 -11.05
N ASP A 362 5.23 -17.89 -10.69
CA ASP A 362 5.52 -18.50 -9.38
C ASP A 362 5.41 -20.03 -9.39
N ARG A 363 5.76 -20.68 -8.27
CA ARG A 363 5.65 -22.13 -8.05
C ARG A 363 4.88 -22.45 -6.77
N GLY A 364 4.07 -23.50 -6.83
CA GLY A 364 3.41 -24.06 -5.65
C GLY A 364 4.40 -24.84 -4.78
N ARG A 365 4.09 -24.96 -3.48
CA ARG A 365 4.85 -25.86 -2.60
C ARG A 365 4.75 -27.30 -3.13
N PRO A 366 5.86 -28.06 -3.21
CA PRO A 366 5.79 -29.43 -3.67
C PRO A 366 4.99 -30.30 -2.70
N LEU A 367 4.17 -31.20 -3.26
CA LEU A 367 3.60 -32.33 -2.54
C LEU A 367 4.52 -33.54 -2.71
N GLU A 368 4.90 -34.16 -1.60
CA GLU A 368 5.86 -35.26 -1.61
C GLU A 368 5.35 -36.42 -0.75
N MET A 369 5.64 -37.66 -1.17
CA MET A 369 5.39 -38.84 -0.35
C MET A 369 6.29 -40.02 -0.77
N ASP A 370 6.51 -40.92 0.20
CA ASP A 370 7.09 -42.22 -0.06
C ASP A 370 6.00 -43.29 -0.17
N PHE A 371 6.22 -44.32 -0.99
CA PHE A 371 5.36 -45.50 -1.10
C PHE A 371 6.17 -46.72 -1.50
N GLN A 372 5.58 -47.90 -1.37
CA GLN A 372 6.21 -49.17 -1.70
C GLN A 372 5.38 -49.93 -2.73
N ILE A 373 6.04 -50.55 -3.70
CA ILE A 373 5.43 -51.44 -4.68
C ILE A 373 5.90 -52.86 -4.38
N THR A 374 4.96 -53.79 -4.34
CA THR A 374 5.21 -55.23 -4.22
C THR A 374 4.60 -55.96 -5.41
N GLU A 375 5.04 -57.20 -5.61
CA GLU A 375 4.40 -58.08 -6.60
C GLU A 375 2.94 -58.36 -6.26
#